data_AF-A0A7Y4TN93-F1
#
_entry.id   AF-A0A7Y4TN93-F1
#
_cell.length_a   1.000
_cell.length_b   1.000
_cell.length_c   1.000
_cell.angle_alpha   90.00
_cell.angle_beta   90.00
_cell.angle_gamma   90.00
#
_symmetry.space_group_name_H-M   'P 1'
#
loop_
_entity.id
_entity.type
_entity.pdbx_description
1 polymer ?
#
loop_
_entity_poly.entity_id
_entity_poly.type
_entity_poly.pdbx_seq_one_letter_code
_entity_poly.pdbx_strand_id
1 'polypeptide(L)'
;MFLVTGCFCSADRDEGPESPDVFANESNTGTAPKNSAPAAAGKKKDEGDFLVQYTDIDSPKYKEIDRQVKEAKLLETAAAKLNAALSLPRDIALRTKTCGEVNAFYDANDRSVTMCYELMEHFYRTFKSAGTPEGQAYSKMNDAVRFVFLHEIAHALIDQYKLPVAGNEEDAADRASAYINLKELGDEGVRAVYAAADAFAIESKQSDNSKRNLADEHLLREQRFYNSLCMIYGSDPEKHNKIVADNYLPKERAVRCKGEYQRAVDSWINLLGPWRKN
;
A
#
# COMPACT_ATOMS: atom_id res chain seq x y z
N MET A 1 -38.22 4.01 -21.22
CA MET A 1 -37.98 5.47 -21.16
C MET A 1 -38.15 5.87 -19.71
N PHE A 2 -37.08 5.80 -18.92
CA PHE A 2 -37.06 6.24 -17.53
C PHE A 2 -36.10 7.42 -17.44
N LEU A 3 -36.66 8.59 -17.17
CA LEU A 3 -35.97 9.86 -16.97
C LEU A 3 -35.32 9.85 -15.58
N VAL A 4 -34.00 10.00 -15.54
CA VAL A 4 -33.25 10.32 -14.33
C VAL A 4 -33.33 11.83 -14.13
N THR A 5 -33.97 12.27 -13.06
CA THR A 5 -34.02 13.68 -12.65
C THR A 5 -32.78 13.98 -11.81
N GLY A 6 -31.88 14.82 -12.34
CA GLY A 6 -30.69 15.29 -11.65
C GLY A 6 -31.04 16.34 -10.59
N CYS A 7 -30.35 16.29 -9.44
CA CYS A 7 -30.41 17.32 -8.42
C CYS A 7 -29.32 18.36 -8.69
N PHE A 8 -29.73 19.59 -9.03
CA PHE A 8 -28.87 20.76 -9.13
C PHE A 8 -28.82 21.45 -7.76
N CYS A 9 -27.62 21.73 -7.25
CA CYS A 9 -27.42 22.68 -6.15
C CYS A 9 -27.02 24.03 -6.76
N SER A 10 -27.91 25.03 -6.66
CA SER A 10 -27.58 26.43 -6.92
C SER A 10 -27.20 27.10 -5.61
N ALA A 11 -26.07 27.80 -5.60
CA ALA A 11 -25.69 28.70 -4.53
C ALA A 11 -26.25 30.09 -4.85
N ASP A 12 -26.91 30.73 -3.90
CA ASP A 12 -26.97 32.19 -3.82
C ASP A 12 -27.17 32.63 -2.37
N ARG A 13 -26.44 33.68 -2.01
CA ARG A 13 -26.52 34.45 -0.76
C ARG A 13 -27.52 35.59 -0.95
N ASP A 14 -28.27 35.95 0.09
CA ASP A 14 -28.17 37.28 0.73
C ASP A 14 -29.29 37.58 1.76
N GLU A 15 -28.84 38.23 2.84
CA GLU A 15 -29.48 39.19 3.77
C GLU A 15 -30.67 38.82 4.70
N GLY A 16 -30.54 39.26 5.96
CA GLY A 16 -31.40 38.98 7.13
C GLY A 16 -32.63 39.91 7.30
N PRO A 17 -33.30 39.88 8.47
CA PRO A 17 -32.96 40.84 9.53
C PRO A 17 -33.03 40.30 11.00
N GLU A 18 -32.52 41.13 11.92
CA GLU A 18 -32.44 41.07 13.40
C GLU A 18 -33.75 40.66 14.12
N SER A 19 -33.87 40.19 15.37
CA SER A 19 -33.13 40.27 16.67
C SER A 19 -33.77 39.20 17.63
N PRO A 20 -33.52 39.09 18.98
CA PRO A 20 -32.55 39.77 19.87
C PRO A 20 -31.71 38.83 20.76
N ASP A 21 -30.67 39.42 21.36
CA ASP A 21 -29.88 38.87 22.47
C ASP A 21 -30.72 38.62 23.74
N VAL A 22 -30.58 37.43 24.32
CA VAL A 22 -30.79 37.19 25.76
C VAL A 22 -29.59 36.43 26.29
N PHE A 23 -28.74 37.13 27.04
CA PHE A 23 -27.70 36.53 27.85
C PHE A 23 -28.30 35.69 28.97
N ALA A 24 -27.92 34.42 29.07
CA ALA A 24 -27.82 33.72 30.35
C ALA A 24 -26.65 32.75 30.33
N ASN A 25 -25.73 33.01 31.23
CA ASN A 25 -24.49 32.31 31.49
C ASN A 25 -24.79 31.13 32.41
N GLU A 26 -24.67 29.89 31.91
CA GLU A 26 -24.57 28.70 32.76
C GLU A 26 -23.35 27.89 32.36
N SER A 27 -22.35 27.94 33.24
CA SER A 27 -21.20 27.06 33.27
C SER A 27 -21.64 25.62 33.52
N ASN A 28 -22.00 24.90 32.47
CA ASN A 28 -22.24 23.47 32.56
C ASN A 28 -20.90 22.75 32.43
N THR A 29 -20.34 22.33 33.57
CA THR A 29 -19.18 21.42 33.65
C THR A 29 -19.61 19.99 33.32
N GLY A 30 -20.14 19.80 32.12
CA GLY A 30 -20.44 18.49 31.56
C GLY A 30 -19.16 17.89 30.99
N THR A 31 -18.60 16.90 31.69
CA THR A 31 -17.50 16.10 31.17
C THR A 31 -17.96 15.45 29.86
N ALA A 32 -17.35 15.82 28.74
CA ALA A 32 -17.59 15.16 27.46
C ALA A 32 -17.42 13.65 27.65
N PRO A 33 -18.32 12.81 27.11
CA PRO A 33 -18.15 11.37 27.19
C PRO A 33 -16.84 11.04 26.47
N LYS A 34 -15.85 10.57 27.24
CA LYS A 34 -14.64 9.97 26.67
C LYS A 34 -15.14 8.83 25.79
N ASN A 35 -15.01 8.99 24.48
CA ASN A 35 -15.14 7.89 23.54
C ASN A 35 -14.20 6.78 24.02
N SER A 36 -14.77 5.77 24.65
CA SER A 36 -14.05 4.56 24.99
C SER A 36 -13.57 3.97 23.68
N ALA A 37 -12.24 3.87 23.53
CA ALA A 37 -11.64 3.08 22.47
C ALA A 37 -12.34 1.70 22.42
N PRO A 38 -12.53 1.10 21.24
CA PRO A 38 -13.06 -0.24 21.15
C PRO A 38 -12.26 -1.14 22.10
N ALA A 39 -12.96 -1.92 22.94
CA ALA A 39 -12.32 -2.85 23.86
C ALA A 39 -11.27 -3.66 23.07
N ALA A 40 -10.03 -3.70 23.57
CA ALA A 40 -8.94 -4.44 22.95
C ALA A 40 -9.41 -5.88 22.73
N ALA A 41 -9.72 -6.23 21.48
CA ALA A 41 -10.04 -7.60 21.14
C ALA A 41 -8.85 -8.45 21.57
N GLY A 42 -9.11 -9.50 22.36
CA GLY A 42 -8.06 -10.37 22.88
C GLY A 42 -7.16 -10.87 21.75
N LYS A 43 -5.86 -11.03 22.04
CA LYS A 43 -4.88 -11.54 21.08
C LYS A 43 -5.37 -12.85 20.45
N LYS A 44 -5.27 -12.95 19.14
CA LYS A 44 -5.66 -14.12 18.36
C LYS A 44 -4.60 -15.20 18.49
N LYS A 45 -5.06 -16.45 18.48
CA LYS A 45 -4.17 -17.62 18.53
C LYS A 45 -3.41 -17.74 17.20
N ASP A 46 -2.17 -18.16 17.32
CA ASP A 46 -1.32 -18.50 16.20
C ASP A 46 -1.47 -20.00 15.86
N GLU A 47 -1.91 -20.28 14.65
CA GLU A 47 -2.24 -21.61 14.12
C GLU A 47 -1.63 -21.86 12.73
N GLY A 48 -0.81 -20.93 12.22
CA GLY A 48 -0.10 -21.12 10.96
C GLY A 48 1.04 -20.15 10.76
N ASP A 49 1.76 -20.34 9.66
CA ASP A 49 2.96 -19.61 9.30
C ASP A 49 2.96 -19.16 7.84
N PHE A 50 3.71 -18.10 7.54
CA PHE A 50 4.20 -17.85 6.19
C PHE A 50 5.26 -18.89 5.85
N LEU A 51 5.00 -19.71 4.83
CA LEU A 51 5.85 -20.82 4.42
C LEU A 51 6.39 -20.58 3.01
N VAL A 52 7.71 -20.60 2.86
CA VAL A 52 8.33 -20.48 1.53
C VAL A 52 8.18 -21.80 0.78
N GLN A 53 7.55 -21.74 -0.40
CA GLN A 53 7.42 -22.86 -1.31
C GLN A 53 8.26 -22.61 -2.55
N TYR A 54 9.24 -23.49 -2.74
CA TYR A 54 10.01 -23.51 -3.98
C TYR A 54 9.24 -24.26 -5.06
N THR A 55 9.13 -23.62 -6.21
CA THR A 55 8.60 -24.26 -7.42
C THR A 55 9.74 -24.55 -8.38
N ASP A 56 9.56 -25.58 -9.21
CA ASP A 56 10.49 -25.87 -10.28
C ASP A 56 10.44 -24.77 -11.35
N ILE A 57 11.59 -24.49 -11.96
CA ILE A 57 11.68 -23.51 -13.04
C ILE A 57 11.44 -24.21 -14.37
N ASP A 58 10.31 -23.91 -14.99
CA ASP A 58 9.95 -24.48 -16.29
C ASP A 58 10.61 -23.75 -17.48
N SER A 59 11.25 -22.61 -17.24
CA SER A 59 11.90 -21.77 -18.25
C SER A 59 13.38 -21.47 -17.96
N PRO A 60 14.32 -21.90 -18.81
CA PRO A 60 15.75 -21.57 -18.64
C PRO A 60 16.04 -20.07 -18.52
N LYS A 61 15.15 -19.22 -19.05
CA LYS A 61 15.24 -17.76 -19.01
C LYS A 61 15.29 -17.21 -17.57
N TYR A 62 14.55 -17.81 -16.65
CA TYR A 62 14.40 -17.29 -15.28
C TYR A 62 15.32 -17.95 -14.26
N LYS A 63 16.18 -18.89 -14.70
CA LYS A 63 17.15 -19.58 -13.82
C LYS A 63 18.04 -18.64 -13.04
N GLU A 64 18.51 -17.57 -13.68
CA GLU A 64 19.41 -16.62 -13.03
C GLU A 64 18.69 -15.73 -12.01
N ILE A 65 17.47 -15.26 -12.33
CA ILE A 65 16.65 -14.48 -11.39
C ILE A 65 16.29 -15.36 -10.18
N ASP A 66 15.85 -16.60 -10.41
CA ASP A 66 15.53 -17.53 -9.32
C ASP A 66 16.74 -17.81 -8.43
N ARG A 67 17.91 -18.09 -9.03
CA ARG A 67 19.16 -18.30 -8.29
C ARG A 67 19.46 -17.10 -7.38
N GLN A 68 19.38 -15.89 -7.93
CA GLN A 68 19.62 -14.65 -7.16
C GLN A 68 18.61 -14.46 -6.03
N VAL A 69 17.31 -14.70 -6.27
CA VAL A 69 16.26 -14.59 -5.25
C VAL A 69 16.49 -15.57 -4.10
N LYS A 70 16.82 -16.83 -4.43
CA LYS A 70 17.10 -17.89 -3.45
C LYS A 70 18.38 -17.63 -2.67
N GLU A 71 19.46 -17.21 -3.34
CA GLU A 71 20.73 -16.89 -2.67
C GLU A 71 20.60 -15.70 -1.71
N ALA A 72 19.82 -14.69 -2.09
CA ALA A 72 19.50 -13.55 -1.23
C ALA A 72 18.51 -13.89 -0.11
N LYS A 73 17.93 -15.11 -0.10
CA LYS A 73 16.94 -15.59 0.88
C LYS A 73 15.80 -14.59 1.09
N LEU A 74 15.32 -13.99 -0.01
CA LEU A 74 14.38 -12.86 0.07
C LEU A 74 13.05 -13.30 0.70
N LEU A 75 12.48 -14.41 0.22
CA LEU A 75 11.21 -14.92 0.73
C LEU A 75 11.36 -15.49 2.13
N GLU A 76 12.47 -16.15 2.44
CA GLU A 76 12.70 -16.74 3.77
C GLU A 76 12.91 -15.65 4.83
N THR A 77 13.63 -14.58 4.47
CA THR A 77 13.79 -13.42 5.35
C THR A 77 12.45 -12.71 5.56
N ALA A 78 11.64 -12.57 4.51
CA ALA A 78 10.31 -12.00 4.60
C ALA A 78 9.39 -12.87 5.49
N ALA A 79 9.34 -14.18 5.25
CA ALA A 79 8.58 -15.14 6.03
C ALA A 79 8.97 -15.09 7.52
N ALA A 80 10.27 -15.13 7.83
CA ALA A 80 10.76 -15.07 9.19
C ALA A 80 10.33 -13.76 9.91
N LYS A 81 10.44 -12.61 9.23
CA LYS A 81 10.02 -11.32 9.79
C LYS A 81 8.51 -11.27 10.00
N LEU A 82 7.72 -11.77 9.06
CA LEU A 82 6.26 -11.80 9.15
C LEU A 82 5.79 -12.76 10.26
N ASN A 83 6.36 -13.97 10.35
CA ASN A 83 6.04 -14.96 11.40
C ASN A 83 6.46 -14.49 12.80
N ALA A 84 7.53 -13.69 12.90
CA ALA A 84 7.92 -13.06 14.15
C ALA A 84 6.96 -11.94 14.57
N ALA A 85 6.32 -11.26 13.61
CA ALA A 85 5.46 -10.10 13.85
C ALA A 85 3.97 -10.44 14.01
N LEU A 86 3.50 -11.52 13.39
CA LEU A 86 2.07 -11.82 13.22
C LEU A 86 1.73 -13.25 13.61
N SER A 87 0.59 -13.41 14.27
CA SER A 87 -0.11 -14.68 14.46
C SER A 87 -1.04 -14.92 13.28
N LEU A 88 -1.00 -16.10 12.68
CA LEU A 88 -1.88 -16.46 11.57
C LEU A 88 -2.89 -17.51 11.97
N PRO A 89 -4.12 -17.48 11.45
CA PRO A 89 -5.09 -18.55 11.66
C PRO A 89 -4.78 -19.81 10.84
N ARG A 90 -3.99 -19.68 9.76
CA ARG A 90 -3.65 -20.75 8.81
C ARG A 90 -2.36 -20.42 8.08
N ASP A 91 -1.70 -21.44 7.55
CA ASP A 91 -0.52 -21.26 6.72
C ASP A 91 -0.82 -20.47 5.44
N ILE A 92 0.13 -19.62 5.05
CA ILE A 92 0.12 -18.86 3.80
C ILE A 92 1.42 -19.18 3.04
N ALA A 93 1.30 -19.69 1.83
CA ALA A 93 2.45 -20.01 1.00
C ALA A 93 3.04 -18.74 0.35
N LEU A 94 4.36 -18.60 0.37
CA LEU A 94 5.10 -17.57 -0.36
C LEU A 94 5.91 -18.24 -1.45
N ARG A 95 5.76 -17.81 -2.71
CA ARG A 95 6.45 -18.44 -3.83
C ARG A 95 6.82 -17.48 -4.93
N THR A 96 7.87 -17.84 -5.65
CA THR A 96 8.18 -17.34 -6.98
C THR A 96 7.95 -18.44 -7.99
N LYS A 97 7.45 -18.09 -9.17
CA LYS A 97 7.27 -19.03 -10.29
C LYS A 97 7.22 -18.33 -11.64
N THR A 98 7.28 -19.10 -12.72
CA THR A 98 6.88 -18.63 -14.06
C THR A 98 5.36 -18.63 -14.14
N CYS A 99 4.76 -17.51 -14.53
CA CYS A 99 3.29 -17.37 -14.59
C CYS A 99 2.76 -17.29 -16.03
N GLY A 100 3.60 -16.97 -17.01
CA GLY A 100 3.19 -16.70 -18.39
C GLY A 100 2.71 -15.26 -18.63
N GLU A 101 2.67 -14.43 -17.59
CA GLU A 101 2.27 -13.03 -17.62
C GLU A 101 2.99 -12.21 -16.55
N VAL A 102 3.09 -10.90 -16.78
CA VAL A 102 3.67 -9.92 -15.84
C VAL A 102 2.70 -9.72 -14.69
N ASN A 103 2.88 -10.44 -13.58
CA ASN A 103 1.92 -10.42 -12.49
C ASN A 103 2.53 -10.68 -11.10
N ALA A 104 1.79 -10.33 -10.07
CA ALA A 104 1.92 -10.82 -8.70
C ALA A 104 0.51 -10.88 -8.12
N PHE A 105 0.24 -11.87 -7.27
CA PHE A 105 -1.12 -12.04 -6.75
C PHE A 105 -1.15 -12.83 -5.45
N TYR A 106 -2.11 -12.48 -4.61
CA TYR A 106 -2.66 -13.36 -3.59
C TYR A 106 -3.82 -14.21 -4.14
N ASP A 107 -3.78 -15.53 -3.92
CA ASP A 107 -4.88 -16.45 -4.22
C ASP A 107 -5.50 -16.97 -2.92
N ALA A 108 -6.77 -16.63 -2.67
CA ALA A 108 -7.50 -17.02 -1.47
C ALA A 108 -7.85 -18.53 -1.42
N ASN A 109 -7.99 -19.20 -2.57
CA ASN A 109 -8.31 -20.62 -2.63
C ASN A 109 -7.11 -21.46 -2.18
N ASP A 110 -5.92 -21.10 -2.69
CA ASP A 110 -4.64 -21.75 -2.36
C ASP A 110 -3.96 -21.15 -1.12
N ARG A 111 -4.41 -19.98 -0.64
CA ARG A 111 -3.77 -19.18 0.41
C ARG A 111 -2.29 -18.98 0.11
N SER A 112 -2.02 -18.35 -1.02
CA SER A 112 -0.65 -18.17 -1.50
C SER A 112 -0.43 -16.76 -2.02
N VAL A 113 0.74 -16.20 -1.73
CA VAL A 113 1.28 -15.01 -2.39
C VAL A 113 2.32 -15.47 -3.41
N THR A 114 2.10 -15.10 -4.67
CA THR A 114 2.94 -15.50 -5.80
C THR A 114 3.57 -14.28 -6.46
N MET A 115 4.90 -14.29 -6.56
CA MET A 115 5.66 -13.30 -7.34
C MET A 115 6.13 -13.93 -8.65
N CYS A 116 5.63 -13.43 -9.79
CA CYS A 116 6.01 -13.98 -11.08
C CYS A 116 7.39 -13.46 -11.52
N TYR A 117 8.25 -14.31 -12.06
CA TYR A 117 9.56 -13.87 -12.57
C TYR A 117 9.44 -12.86 -13.71
N GLU A 118 8.34 -12.92 -14.47
CA GLU A 118 7.95 -11.96 -15.49
C GLU A 118 7.81 -10.54 -14.92
N LEU A 119 7.26 -10.38 -13.72
CA LEU A 119 7.13 -9.09 -13.06
C LEU A 119 8.50 -8.51 -12.67
N MET A 120 9.40 -9.36 -12.15
CA MET A 120 10.76 -8.95 -11.81
C MET A 120 11.51 -8.48 -13.07
N GLU A 121 11.47 -9.28 -14.14
CA GLU A 121 12.08 -8.90 -15.41
C GLU A 121 11.47 -7.61 -15.96
N HIS A 122 10.15 -7.45 -15.87
CA HIS A 122 9.45 -6.24 -16.30
C HIS A 122 9.97 -5.01 -15.57
N PHE A 123 10.05 -5.02 -14.24
CA PHE A 123 10.61 -3.88 -13.50
C PHE A 123 12.07 -3.60 -13.85
N TYR A 124 12.91 -4.62 -13.98
CA TYR A 124 14.29 -4.44 -14.43
C TYR A 124 14.35 -3.72 -15.79
N ARG A 125 13.53 -4.14 -16.75
CA ARG A 125 13.43 -3.52 -18.07
C ARG A 125 12.89 -2.10 -17.99
N THR A 126 11.84 -1.86 -17.21
CA THR A 126 11.26 -0.53 -16.98
C THR A 126 12.32 0.46 -16.51
N PHE A 127 13.14 0.11 -15.52
CA PHE A 127 14.20 0.99 -15.03
C PHE A 127 15.36 1.14 -16.03
N LYS A 128 15.79 0.05 -16.68
CA LYS A 128 16.84 0.10 -17.72
C LYS A 128 16.45 1.00 -18.88
N SER A 129 15.24 0.83 -19.39
CA SER A 129 14.70 1.60 -20.52
C SER A 129 14.50 3.08 -20.16
N ALA A 130 14.29 3.40 -18.89
CA ALA A 130 14.28 4.77 -18.39
C ALA A 130 15.69 5.39 -18.19
N GLY A 131 16.76 4.67 -18.54
CA GLY A 131 18.15 5.15 -18.48
C GLY A 131 18.90 4.79 -17.19
N THR A 132 18.33 3.95 -16.32
CA THR A 132 19.00 3.51 -15.09
C THR A 132 20.16 2.55 -15.43
N PRO A 133 21.38 2.76 -14.89
CA PRO A 133 22.51 1.84 -15.09
C PRO A 133 22.21 0.43 -14.59
N GLU A 134 22.89 -0.59 -15.13
CA GLU A 134 22.56 -2.01 -14.91
C GLU A 134 22.43 -2.42 -13.45
N GLY A 135 23.50 -2.24 -12.65
CA GLY A 135 23.47 -2.61 -11.24
C GLY A 135 22.40 -1.85 -10.44
N GLN A 136 22.13 -0.59 -10.81
CA GLN A 136 21.10 0.21 -10.15
C GLN A 136 19.69 -0.24 -10.56
N ALA A 137 19.48 -0.66 -11.81
CA ALA A 137 18.19 -1.16 -12.28
C ALA A 137 17.82 -2.47 -11.57
N TYR A 138 18.78 -3.36 -11.31
CA TYR A 138 18.56 -4.54 -10.49
C TYR A 138 18.19 -4.20 -9.04
N SER A 139 18.87 -3.22 -8.43
CA SER A 139 18.49 -2.77 -7.08
C SER A 139 17.06 -2.20 -7.06
N LYS A 140 16.73 -1.30 -8.00
CA LYS A 140 15.39 -0.72 -8.10
C LYS A 140 14.31 -1.76 -8.39
N MET A 141 14.62 -2.78 -9.20
CA MET A 141 13.75 -3.93 -9.41
C MET A 141 13.44 -4.62 -8.08
N ASN A 142 14.46 -4.99 -7.30
CA ASN A 142 14.25 -5.64 -6.00
C ASN A 142 13.44 -4.77 -5.03
N ASP A 143 13.71 -3.46 -5.02
CA ASP A 143 12.99 -2.49 -4.19
C ASP A 143 11.51 -2.37 -4.61
N ALA A 144 11.21 -2.31 -5.92
CA ALA A 144 9.84 -2.30 -6.43
C ALA A 144 9.10 -3.63 -6.19
N VAL A 145 9.79 -4.76 -6.38
CA VAL A 145 9.26 -6.11 -6.08
C VAL A 145 8.91 -6.23 -4.60
N ARG A 146 9.71 -5.65 -3.68
CA ARG A 146 9.38 -5.63 -2.25
C ARG A 146 8.08 -4.87 -1.98
N PHE A 147 7.88 -3.73 -2.63
CA PHE A 147 6.64 -2.97 -2.49
C PHE A 147 5.42 -3.78 -2.95
N VAL A 148 5.51 -4.41 -4.13
CA VAL A 148 4.42 -5.24 -4.65
C VAL A 148 4.20 -6.48 -3.78
N PHE A 149 5.27 -7.13 -3.31
CA PHE A 149 5.14 -8.28 -2.40
C PHE A 149 4.36 -7.91 -1.13
N LEU A 150 4.65 -6.77 -0.51
CA LEU A 150 3.91 -6.34 0.69
C LEU A 150 2.48 -5.88 0.39
N HIS A 151 2.21 -5.46 -0.85
CA HIS A 151 0.85 -5.22 -1.33
C HIS A 151 0.08 -6.55 -1.41
N GLU A 152 0.66 -7.62 -1.97
CA GLU A 152 0.02 -8.95 -1.98
C GLU A 152 -0.14 -9.55 -0.57
N ILE A 153 0.82 -9.30 0.32
CA ILE A 153 0.66 -9.65 1.73
C ILE A 153 -0.54 -8.93 2.33
N ALA A 154 -0.81 -7.67 1.97
CA ALA A 154 -1.96 -6.94 2.47
C ALA A 154 -3.28 -7.63 2.08
N HIS A 155 -3.44 -8.07 0.84
CA HIS A 155 -4.60 -8.88 0.41
C HIS A 155 -4.72 -10.17 1.23
N ALA A 156 -3.61 -10.87 1.45
CA ALA A 156 -3.59 -12.08 2.26
C ALA A 156 -4.05 -11.80 3.70
N LEU A 157 -3.60 -10.71 4.32
CA LEU A 157 -4.00 -10.32 5.66
C LEU A 157 -5.48 -9.88 5.72
N ILE A 158 -5.95 -9.12 4.73
CA ILE A 158 -7.36 -8.71 4.63
C ILE A 158 -8.26 -9.94 4.59
N ASP A 159 -7.94 -10.91 3.73
CA ASP A 159 -8.73 -12.12 3.59
C ASP A 159 -8.64 -13.04 4.82
N GLN A 160 -7.43 -13.35 5.30
CA GLN A 160 -7.26 -14.32 6.39
C GLN A 160 -7.78 -13.79 7.73
N TYR A 161 -7.65 -12.50 8.00
CA TYR A 161 -8.15 -11.89 9.23
C TYR A 161 -9.58 -11.36 9.10
N LYS A 162 -10.17 -11.41 7.90
CA LYS A 162 -11.50 -10.85 7.58
C LYS A 162 -11.57 -9.37 7.96
N LEU A 163 -10.54 -8.62 7.57
CA LEU A 163 -10.47 -7.19 7.85
C LEU A 163 -11.51 -6.43 7.03
N PRO A 164 -12.21 -5.46 7.62
CA PRO A 164 -13.08 -4.59 6.84
C PRO A 164 -12.24 -3.64 5.97
N VAL A 165 -12.65 -3.48 4.73
CA VAL A 165 -12.09 -2.49 3.80
C VAL A 165 -13.17 -1.46 3.49
N ALA A 166 -12.90 -0.20 3.84
CA ALA A 166 -13.75 0.92 3.48
C ALA A 166 -13.15 1.65 2.26
N GLY A 167 -13.78 1.52 1.10
CA GLY A 167 -13.32 2.11 -0.16
C GLY A 167 -12.76 1.08 -1.12
N ASN A 168 -11.68 1.43 -1.81
CA ASN A 168 -11.00 0.57 -2.78
C ASN A 168 -9.91 -0.27 -2.07
N GLU A 169 -9.91 -1.59 -2.29
CA GLU A 169 -9.00 -2.53 -1.63
C GLU A 169 -7.55 -2.35 -2.09
N GLU A 170 -7.32 -2.03 -3.37
CA GLU A 170 -5.99 -1.78 -3.94
C GLU A 170 -5.31 -0.57 -3.29
N ASP A 171 -6.03 0.53 -3.03
CA ASP A 171 -5.49 1.67 -2.27
C ASP A 171 -5.20 1.29 -0.82
N ALA A 172 -6.02 0.42 -0.22
CA ALA A 172 -5.77 -0.08 1.12
C ALA A 172 -4.49 -0.94 1.15
N ALA A 173 -4.29 -1.80 0.16
CA ALA A 173 -3.11 -2.66 0.01
C ALA A 173 -1.83 -1.85 -0.27
N ASP A 174 -1.89 -0.85 -1.15
CA ASP A 174 -0.77 0.10 -1.36
C ASP A 174 -0.40 0.86 -0.09
N ARG A 175 -1.40 1.33 0.68
CA ARG A 175 -1.18 2.01 1.95
C ARG A 175 -0.59 1.07 3.00
N ALA A 176 -0.99 -0.20 3.01
CA ALA A 176 -0.40 -1.22 3.88
C ALA A 176 1.07 -1.43 3.55
N SER A 177 1.38 -1.62 2.26
CA SER A 177 2.74 -1.78 1.76
C SER A 177 3.61 -0.58 2.11
N ALA A 178 3.11 0.63 1.88
CA ALA A 178 3.80 1.86 2.26
C ALA A 178 4.02 1.96 3.78
N TYR A 179 3.01 1.65 4.60
CA TYR A 179 3.14 1.62 6.06
C TYR A 179 4.24 0.65 6.50
N ILE A 180 4.18 -0.62 6.07
CA ILE A 180 5.14 -1.64 6.51
C ILE A 180 6.55 -1.24 6.08
N ASN A 181 6.73 -0.79 4.84
CA ASN A 181 8.02 -0.33 4.35
C ASN A 181 8.56 0.86 5.19
N LEU A 182 7.77 1.91 5.36
CA LEU A 182 8.24 3.15 5.99
C LEU A 182 8.42 3.03 7.50
N LYS A 183 7.54 2.27 8.17
CA LYS A 183 7.51 2.19 9.63
C LYS A 183 8.30 1.01 10.19
N GLU A 184 8.26 -0.14 9.52
CA GLU A 184 8.79 -1.41 10.06
C GLU A 184 10.14 -1.80 9.40
N LEU A 185 10.45 -1.31 8.19
CA LEU A 185 11.66 -1.69 7.45
C LEU A 185 12.73 -0.59 7.29
N GLY A 186 12.45 0.63 7.73
CA GLY A 186 13.42 1.74 7.73
C GLY A 186 13.90 2.15 6.34
N ASP A 187 15.19 2.47 6.19
CA ASP A 187 15.74 3.03 4.94
C ASP A 187 15.61 2.11 3.73
N GLU A 188 15.63 0.78 3.92
CA GLU A 188 15.34 -0.15 2.81
C GLU A 188 13.90 -0.04 2.34
N GLY A 189 12.95 0.07 3.27
CA GLY A 189 11.55 0.23 2.92
C GLY A 189 11.27 1.59 2.27
N VAL A 190 11.92 2.67 2.72
CA VAL A 190 11.85 3.96 2.04
C VAL A 190 12.28 3.84 0.58
N ARG A 191 13.37 3.11 0.28
CA ARG A 191 13.79 2.85 -1.11
C ARG A 191 12.75 2.05 -1.90
N ALA A 192 12.11 1.06 -1.28
CA ALA A 192 11.03 0.30 -1.90
C ALA A 192 9.85 1.18 -2.33
N VAL A 193 9.39 2.09 -1.47
CA VAL A 193 8.28 3.00 -1.83
C VAL A 193 8.70 3.99 -2.92
N TYR A 194 9.94 4.50 -2.90
CA TYR A 194 10.46 5.33 -4.01
C TYR A 194 10.58 4.55 -5.32
N ALA A 195 11.06 3.30 -5.30
CA ALA A 195 11.18 2.47 -6.49
C ALA A 195 9.81 2.17 -7.10
N ALA A 196 8.79 1.89 -6.27
CA ALA A 196 7.41 1.76 -6.74
C ALA A 196 6.88 3.06 -7.36
N ALA A 197 7.09 4.20 -6.70
CA ALA A 197 6.72 5.51 -7.25
C ALA A 197 7.39 5.76 -8.62
N ASP A 198 8.70 5.53 -8.73
CA ASP A 198 9.44 5.67 -9.98
C ASP A 198 8.86 4.74 -11.08
N ALA A 199 8.57 3.48 -10.76
CA ALA A 199 7.96 2.54 -11.70
C ALA A 199 6.61 3.06 -12.21
N PHE A 200 5.72 3.50 -11.30
CA PHE A 200 4.43 4.08 -11.67
C PHE A 200 4.58 5.32 -12.55
N ALA A 201 5.55 6.19 -12.27
CA ALA A 201 5.81 7.38 -13.08
C ALA A 201 6.42 7.08 -14.46
N ILE A 202 7.15 5.97 -14.61
CA ILE A 202 7.68 5.52 -15.90
C ILE A 202 6.56 4.88 -16.72
N GLU A 203 5.79 3.99 -16.11
CA GLU A 203 4.73 3.24 -16.75
C GLU A 203 3.51 4.11 -17.10
N SER A 204 3.24 5.18 -16.35
CA SER A 204 2.18 6.14 -16.68
C SER A 204 2.38 6.76 -18.06
N LYS A 205 3.63 7.02 -18.46
CA LYS A 205 4.00 7.53 -19.79
C LYS A 205 3.74 6.53 -20.91
N GLN A 206 3.62 5.25 -20.58
CA GLN A 206 3.31 4.15 -21.51
C GLN A 206 1.84 3.77 -21.47
N SER A 207 1.09 4.31 -20.51
CA SER A 207 -0.33 4.03 -20.34
C SER A 207 -1.18 4.85 -21.30
N ASP A 208 -2.25 4.25 -21.80
CA ASP A 208 -3.28 4.99 -22.51
C ASP A 208 -4.46 5.31 -21.57
N ASN A 209 -5.26 6.31 -21.94
CA ASN A 209 -6.51 6.63 -21.24
C ASN A 209 -7.67 5.74 -21.71
N SER A 210 -7.38 4.47 -22.03
CA SER A 210 -8.42 3.55 -22.48
C SER A 210 -9.43 3.29 -21.37
N LYS A 211 -10.68 3.01 -21.75
CA LYS A 211 -11.73 2.61 -20.80
C LYS A 211 -11.34 1.40 -19.97
N ARG A 212 -10.50 0.51 -20.51
CA ARG A 212 -10.00 -0.65 -19.78
C ARG A 212 -9.10 -0.23 -18.62
N ASN A 213 -8.13 0.67 -18.87
CA ASN A 213 -7.25 1.18 -17.82
C ASN A 213 -8.03 1.97 -16.77
N LEU A 214 -9.00 2.80 -17.19
CA LEU A 214 -9.83 3.57 -16.27
C LEU A 214 -10.82 2.73 -15.44
N ALA A 215 -11.14 1.51 -15.90
CA ALA A 215 -12.04 0.57 -15.23
C ALA A 215 -11.30 -0.57 -14.53
N ASP A 216 -9.96 -0.52 -14.52
CA ASP A 216 -9.13 -1.44 -13.76
C ASP A 216 -9.40 -1.27 -12.25
N GLU A 217 -9.19 -2.34 -11.48
CA GLU A 217 -9.39 -2.30 -10.03
C GLU A 217 -8.28 -1.50 -9.33
N HIS A 218 -7.08 -1.51 -9.92
CA HIS A 218 -5.96 -0.71 -9.44
C HIS A 218 -6.19 0.76 -9.74
N LEU A 219 -5.72 1.60 -8.83
CA LEU A 219 -5.64 3.03 -9.08
C LEU A 219 -4.76 3.33 -10.30
N LEU A 220 -5.05 4.46 -10.96
CA LEU A 220 -4.22 4.95 -12.05
C LEU A 220 -2.78 5.11 -11.60
N ARG A 221 -1.82 4.78 -12.46
CA ARG A 221 -0.39 4.82 -12.15
C ARG A 221 0.05 6.20 -11.64
N GLU A 222 -0.47 7.28 -12.22
CA GLU A 222 -0.23 8.65 -11.77
C GLU A 222 -0.73 8.88 -10.34
N GLN A 223 -1.90 8.33 -9.98
CA GLN A 223 -2.41 8.41 -8.62
C GLN A 223 -1.53 7.61 -7.65
N ARG A 224 -1.13 6.40 -8.03
CA ARG A 224 -0.23 5.56 -7.22
C ARG A 224 1.13 6.22 -7.01
N PHE A 225 1.68 6.90 -8.03
CA PHE A 225 2.89 7.72 -7.92
C PHE A 225 2.73 8.82 -6.85
N TYR A 226 1.73 9.68 -6.98
CA TYR A 226 1.53 10.78 -6.03
C TYR A 226 1.15 10.30 -4.63
N ASN A 227 0.39 9.22 -4.50
CA ASN A 227 0.07 8.63 -3.21
C ASN A 227 1.31 8.05 -2.53
N SER A 228 2.20 7.39 -3.28
CA SER A 228 3.48 6.88 -2.76
C SER A 228 4.37 8.02 -2.25
N LEU A 229 4.57 9.08 -3.04
CA LEU A 229 5.33 10.26 -2.61
C LEU A 229 4.69 10.95 -1.39
N CYS A 230 3.36 10.98 -1.33
CA CYS A 230 2.64 11.53 -0.20
C CYS A 230 2.83 10.71 1.09
N MET A 231 2.85 9.37 0.98
CA MET A 231 3.14 8.50 2.12
C MET A 231 4.58 8.69 2.63
N ILE A 232 5.57 8.78 1.72
CA ILE A 232 6.98 9.06 2.08
C ILE A 232 7.12 10.45 2.72
N TYR A 233 6.58 11.49 2.09
CA TYR A 233 6.64 12.84 2.65
C TYR A 233 5.93 12.93 4.00
N GLY A 234 4.76 12.28 4.12
CA GLY A 234 3.98 12.26 5.34
C GLY A 234 4.65 11.54 6.51
N SER A 235 5.49 10.54 6.24
CA SER A 235 6.21 9.80 7.27
C SER A 235 7.29 10.63 7.97
N ASP A 236 8.00 11.46 7.19
CA ASP A 236 9.03 12.38 7.72
C ASP A 236 9.22 13.56 6.75
N PRO A 237 8.44 14.65 6.92
CA PRO A 237 8.51 15.83 6.05
C PRO A 237 9.86 16.53 6.07
N GLU A 238 10.61 16.45 7.18
CA GLU A 238 11.92 17.09 7.31
C GLU A 238 12.97 16.31 6.52
N LYS A 239 13.00 14.98 6.68
CA LYS A 239 13.90 14.09 5.92
C LYS A 239 13.60 14.09 4.42
N HIS A 240 12.34 14.20 4.03
CA HIS A 240 11.89 14.09 2.65
C HIS A 240 11.46 15.42 2.02
N ASN A 241 11.94 16.55 2.55
CA ASN A 241 11.58 17.89 2.08
C ASN A 241 11.83 18.11 0.57
N LYS A 242 12.83 17.43 0.00
CA LYS A 242 13.21 17.56 -1.41
C LYS A 242 12.13 17.12 -2.38
N ILE A 243 11.24 16.19 -1.98
CA ILE A 243 10.11 15.79 -2.84
C ILE A 243 9.27 17.03 -3.21
N VAL A 244 9.05 17.93 -2.25
CA VAL A 244 8.27 19.16 -2.46
C VAL A 244 9.16 20.29 -3.01
N ALA A 245 10.38 20.43 -2.50
CA ALA A 245 11.30 21.49 -2.93
C ALA A 245 11.67 21.38 -4.42
N ASP A 246 11.83 20.15 -4.91
CA ASP A 246 12.18 19.85 -6.31
C ASP A 246 10.92 19.63 -7.19
N ASN A 247 9.73 19.93 -6.65
CA ASN A 247 8.45 19.91 -7.36
C ASN A 247 7.98 18.52 -7.87
N TYR A 248 8.47 17.43 -7.27
CA TYR A 248 7.93 16.08 -7.53
C TYR A 248 6.53 15.89 -6.91
N LEU A 249 6.27 16.53 -5.78
CA LEU A 249 4.96 16.55 -5.12
C LEU A 249 4.47 18.00 -5.01
N PRO A 250 3.31 18.35 -5.60
CA PRO A 250 2.76 19.69 -5.48
C PRO A 250 2.57 20.10 -4.03
N LYS A 251 2.87 21.37 -3.70
CA LYS A 251 2.77 21.89 -2.33
C LYS A 251 1.37 21.72 -1.76
N GLU A 252 0.34 21.91 -2.59
CA GLU A 252 -1.07 21.77 -2.25
C GLU A 252 -1.41 20.32 -1.88
N ARG A 253 -0.81 19.34 -2.56
CA ARG A 253 -0.96 17.91 -2.24
C ARG A 253 -0.26 17.59 -0.92
N ALA A 254 0.94 18.13 -0.72
CA ALA A 254 1.81 17.86 0.43
C ALA A 254 1.19 18.26 1.78
N VAL A 255 0.38 19.33 1.82
CA VAL A 255 -0.30 19.82 3.04
C VAL A 255 -1.08 18.71 3.78
N ARG A 256 -1.68 17.77 3.05
CA ARG A 256 -2.49 16.69 3.64
C ARG A 256 -1.72 15.42 3.96
N CYS A 257 -0.48 15.30 3.50
CA CYS A 257 0.26 14.04 3.49
C CYS A 257 0.62 13.52 4.88
N LYS A 258 1.02 14.38 5.82
CA LYS A 258 1.26 13.96 7.21
C LYS A 258 0.00 13.34 7.84
N GLY A 259 -1.17 13.94 7.60
CA GLY A 259 -2.44 13.41 8.09
C GLY A 259 -2.88 12.13 7.39
N GLU A 260 -2.64 12.00 6.09
CA GLU A 260 -2.94 10.77 5.34
C GLU A 260 -2.04 9.59 5.75
N TYR A 261 -0.74 9.84 5.92
CA TYR A 261 0.20 8.85 6.43
C TYR A 261 -0.23 8.38 7.82
N GLN A 262 -0.50 9.29 8.75
CA GLN A 262 -0.91 8.94 10.11
C GLN A 262 -2.20 8.11 10.13
N ARG A 263 -3.21 8.49 9.33
CA ARG A 263 -4.47 7.71 9.24
C ARG A 263 -4.24 6.30 8.70
N ALA A 264 -3.39 6.15 7.68
CA ALA A 264 -3.07 4.83 7.13
C ALA A 264 -2.36 3.95 8.18
N VAL A 265 -1.37 4.51 8.87
CA VAL A 265 -0.65 3.83 9.96
C VAL A 265 -1.59 3.43 11.09
N ASP A 266 -2.41 4.36 11.59
CA ASP A 266 -3.35 4.09 12.68
C ASP A 266 -4.37 3.02 12.31
N SER A 267 -4.88 3.05 11.06
CA SER A 267 -5.81 2.05 10.55
C SER A 267 -5.18 0.66 10.59
N TRP A 268 -4.01 0.48 9.98
CA TRP A 268 -3.34 -0.82 9.91
C TRP A 268 -2.84 -1.32 11.26
N ILE A 269 -2.33 -0.44 12.13
CA ILE A 269 -1.97 -0.82 13.51
C ILE A 269 -3.19 -1.36 14.26
N ASN A 270 -4.34 -0.68 14.17
CA ASN A 270 -5.55 -1.11 14.86
C ASN A 270 -6.13 -2.41 14.29
N LEU A 271 -6.16 -2.55 12.96
CA LEU A 271 -6.65 -3.76 12.28
C LEU A 271 -5.78 -4.98 12.62
N LEU A 272 -4.46 -4.81 12.67
CA LEU A 272 -3.51 -5.88 12.95
C LEU A 272 -3.33 -6.14 14.45
N GLY A 273 -3.74 -5.22 15.33
CA GLY A 273 -3.50 -5.27 16.78
C GLY A 273 -3.80 -6.63 17.45
N PRO A 274 -4.96 -7.26 17.19
CA PRO A 274 -5.29 -8.58 17.73
C PRO A 274 -4.37 -9.70 17.22
N TRP A 275 -3.77 -9.52 16.05
CA TRP A 275 -2.93 -10.51 15.37
C TRP A 275 -1.43 -10.28 15.57
N ARG A 276 -0.98 -9.13 16.11
CA ARG A 276 0.45 -8.87 16.34
C ARG A 276 1.02 -9.73 17.48
N LYS A 277 2.17 -10.35 17.26
CA LYS A 277 3.02 -11.00 18.28
C LYS A 277 3.90 -9.93 18.92
N ASN A 278 3.39 -9.32 19.99
CA ASN A 278 3.89 -8.11 20.67
C ASN A 278 3.54 -6.82 19.92
#